data_AF-A0A3M5UPY2-F1
#
_entry.id   AF-A0A3M5UPY2-F1
#
_cell.length_a   1.000
_cell.length_b   1.000
_cell.length_c   1.000
_cell.angle_alpha   90.00
_cell.angle_beta   90.00
_cell.angle_gamma   90.00
#
_symmetry.space_group_name_H-M   'P 1'
#
loop_
_entity.id
_entity.type
_entity.pdbx_description
1 polymer ?
#
loop_
_entity_poly.entity_id
_entity_poly.type
_entity_poly.pdbx_seq_one_letter_code
_entity_poly.pdbx_strand_id
1 'polypeptide(L)' 'MFEVTDPVSSNAQGQATVLLNKRIRKTLTPGAAVEYLNPYSEMRMTSDTWSMTRRPVVANGSYSFREAF' A
#
# COMPACT_ATOMS: atom_id res chain seq x y z
N MET A 1 1.54 -0.08 -3.74
CA MET A 1 1.58 -1.07 -2.65
C MET A 1 1.39 -2.49 -3.17
N PHE A 2 2.20 -3.46 -2.73
CA PHE A 2 2.00 -4.90 -2.98
C PHE A 2 1.57 -5.58 -1.68
N GLU A 3 0.75 -6.61 -1.79
CA GLU A 3 0.31 -7.41 -0.65
C GLU A 3 0.89 -8.81 -0.76
N VAL A 4 1.39 -9.32 0.36
CA VAL A 4 1.79 -10.73 0.47
C VAL A 4 0.54 -11.57 0.64
N THR A 5 0.33 -12.53 -0.25
CA THR A 5 -0.92 -13.32 -0.30
C THR A 5 -0.92 -14.51 0.65
N ASP A 6 0.26 -15.01 0.97
CA ASP A 6 0.44 -16.26 1.71
C ASP A 6 1.50 -16.09 2.81
N PRO A 7 1.29 -16.70 3.99
CA PRO A 7 2.32 -16.74 5.02
C PRO A 7 3.61 -17.36 4.49
N VAL A 8 4.75 -16.74 4.80
CA VAL A 8 6.07 -17.26 4.43
C VAL A 8 6.98 -17.31 5.64
N SER A 9 7.84 -18.31 5.68
CA SER A 9 8.95 -18.42 6.64
C SER A 9 10.28 -18.37 5.90
N SER A 10 11.32 -17.83 6.56
CA SER A 10 12.67 -17.87 6.03
C SER A 10 13.26 -19.29 6.02
N ASN A 11 14.11 -19.58 5.05
CA ASN A 11 14.95 -20.77 5.04
C ASN A 11 16.11 -20.64 6.05
N ALA A 12 16.95 -21.68 6.12
CA ALA A 12 18.11 -21.72 7.02
C ALA A 12 19.16 -20.63 6.76
N GLN A 13 19.13 -20.00 5.58
CA GLN A 13 20.01 -18.90 5.18
C GLN A 13 19.38 -17.53 5.43
N GLY A 14 18.20 -17.45 6.06
CA GLY A 14 17.50 -16.21 6.34
C GLY A 14 16.78 -15.59 5.14
N GLN A 15 16.57 -16.35 4.06
CA GLN A 15 15.90 -15.88 2.84
C GLN A 15 14.46 -16.38 2.76
N ALA A 16 13.56 -15.57 2.22
CA ALA A 16 12.17 -15.94 1.98
C ALA A 16 11.72 -15.52 0.57
N THR A 17 10.94 -16.36 -0.08
CA THR A 17 10.30 -16.05 -1.37
C THR A 17 8.83 -15.75 -1.13
N VAL A 18 8.40 -14.52 -1.37
CA VAL A 18 7.02 -14.06 -1.15
C VAL A 18 6.19 -14.12 -2.43
N LEU A 19 4.95 -14.58 -2.32
CA LEU A 19 3.93 -14.44 -3.36
C LEU A 19 3.20 -13.12 -3.17
N LEU A 20 2.98 -12.40 -4.27
CA LEU A 20 2.40 -11.06 -4.26
C LEU A 20 1.09 -11.03 -5.06
N ASN A 21 0.16 -10.18 -4.63
CA ASN A 21 -1.14 -10.01 -5.27
C ASN A 21 -1.09 -9.48 -6.73
N LYS A 22 0.01 -8.82 -7.12
CA LYS A 22 0.20 -8.29 -8.49
C LYS A 22 1.65 -8.36 -8.94
N ARG A 23 1.85 -8.40 -10.26
CA ARG A 23 3.19 -8.43 -10.88
C ARG A 23 3.93 -7.11 -10.70
N ILE A 24 5.20 -7.19 -10.29
CA ILE A 24 6.11 -6.05 -10.25
C ILE A 24 6.52 -5.67 -11.68
N ARG A 25 6.33 -4.40 -12.05
CA ARG A 25 6.64 -3.85 -13.39
C ARG A 25 7.93 -3.03 -13.44
N LYS A 26 8.68 -2.98 -12.33
CA LYS A 26 9.99 -2.31 -12.23
C LYS A 26 11.06 -3.36 -11.90
N THR A 27 12.28 -3.13 -12.37
CA THR A 27 13.43 -3.96 -11.99
C THR A 27 13.76 -3.70 -10.52
N LEU A 28 13.86 -4.76 -9.72
CA LEU A 28 14.38 -4.68 -8.35
C LEU A 28 15.88 -4.93 -8.38
N THR A 29 16.66 -3.94 -7.96
CA THR A 29 18.11 -4.11 -7.78
C THR A 29 18.35 -5.06 -6.59
N PRO A 30 19.20 -6.10 -6.73
CA PRO A 30 19.58 -6.94 -5.60
C PRO A 30 20.11 -6.10 -4.43
N GLY A 31 19.63 -6.40 -3.21
CA GLY A 31 19.98 -5.65 -2.01
C GLY A 31 19.16 -4.36 -1.79
N ALA A 32 18.22 -4.02 -2.69
CA ALA A 32 17.27 -2.95 -2.42
C ALA A 32 16.46 -3.24 -1.15
N ALA A 33 16.35 -2.24 -0.28
CA ALA A 33 15.57 -2.35 0.95
C ALA A 33 14.09 -2.55 0.61
N VAL A 34 13.44 -3.49 1.29
CA VAL A 34 12.01 -3.72 1.23
C VAL A 34 11.39 -3.16 2.51
N GLU A 35 10.46 -2.21 2.36
CA GLU A 35 9.72 -1.64 3.49
C GLU A 35 8.46 -2.47 3.75
N TYR A 36 8.36 -3.04 4.96
CA TYR A 36 7.24 -3.91 5.34
C TYR A 36 6.60 -3.56 6.70
N LEU A 37 7.18 -2.64 7.47
CA LEU A 37 6.65 -2.23 8.78
C LEU A 37 5.67 -1.06 8.67
N ASN A 38 5.99 -0.05 7.85
CA ASN A 38 5.17 1.15 7.66
C ASN A 38 4.83 1.34 6.18
N PRO A 39 4.10 0.40 5.56
CA PRO A 39 3.79 0.51 4.14
C PRO A 39 2.91 1.75 3.88
N TYR A 40 3.34 2.62 2.97
CA TYR A 40 2.54 3.71 2.44
C TYR A 40 2.25 3.48 0.95
N SER A 41 1.21 4.15 0.44
CA SER A 41 0.89 4.14 -0.98
C SER A 41 0.88 5.57 -1.50
N GLU A 42 1.59 5.79 -2.59
CA GLU A 42 1.42 7.00 -3.39
C GLU A 42 0.07 6.93 -4.10
N MET A 43 -0.73 7.99 -3.95
CA MET A 43 -2.08 8.04 -4.44
C MET A 43 -2.40 9.41 -5.01
N ARG A 44 -3.26 9.42 -6.03
CA ARG A 44 -3.84 10.63 -6.61
C ARG A 44 -5.31 10.73 -6.20
N MET A 45 -5.72 11.89 -5.71
CA MET A 45 -7.12 12.20 -5.42
C MET A 45 -7.96 12.08 -6.70
N THR A 46 -9.06 11.33 -6.65
CA THR A 46 -9.91 11.06 -7.83
C THR A 46 -10.95 12.15 -8.06
N SER A 47 -11.32 12.88 -7.00
CA SER A 47 -12.28 13.98 -7.03
C SER A 47 -11.79 15.05 -6.07
N ASP A 48 -11.70 16.28 -6.55
CA ASP A 48 -11.52 17.49 -5.76
C ASP A 48 -12.83 17.94 -5.08
N THR A 49 -13.96 17.37 -5.47
CA THR A 49 -15.24 17.56 -4.79
C THR A 49 -15.24 16.69 -3.53
N TRP A 50 -15.32 17.34 -2.37
CA TRP A 50 -15.46 16.72 -1.06
C TRP A 50 -16.80 17.16 -0.45
N SER A 51 -17.44 16.29 0.33
CA SER A 51 -18.63 16.64 1.10
C SER A 51 -18.30 16.56 2.60
N MET A 52 -18.82 17.51 3.36
CA MET A 52 -18.69 17.52 4.81
C MET A 52 -20.04 17.77 5.45
N THR A 53 -20.43 16.90 6.38
CA THR A 53 -21.62 17.11 7.20
C THR A 53 -21.20 17.41 8.63
N ARG A 54 -21.75 18.48 9.21
CA ARG A 54 -21.46 18.90 10.59
C ARG A 54 -22.70 18.69 11.46
N ARG A 55 -22.57 17.84 12.47
CA ARG A 55 -23.48 17.74 13.63
C ARG A 55 -22.82 18.48 14.81
N PRO A 56 -23.56 18.83 15.88
CA PRO A 56 -23.04 19.66 16.97
C PRO A 56 -21.71 19.18 17.59
N VAL A 57 -21.37 17.89 17.48
CA VAL A 57 -20.16 17.29 18.06
C VAL A 57 -19.35 16.42 17.08
N VAL A 58 -19.81 16.23 15.83
CA VAL A 58 -19.16 15.34 14.86
C VAL A 58 -19.13 15.99 13.48
N ALA A 59 -17.94 16.03 12.88
CA ALA A 59 -17.76 16.31 11.46
C ALA A 59 -17.37 15.01 10.75
N ASN A 60 -17.98 14.74 9.60
CA ASN A 60 -17.62 13.62 8.73
C ASN A 60 -17.23 14.16 7.35
N GLY A 61 -16.16 13.61 6.78
CA GLY A 61 -15.73 13.88 5.42
C GLY A 61 -15.32 12.58 4.74
N SER A 62 -15.48 12.53 3.42
CA SER A 62 -15.05 11.40 2.59
C SER A 62 -14.12 11.91 1.49
N TYR A 63 -13.04 11.19 1.29
CA TYR A 63 -12.05 11.45 0.26
C TYR A 63 -11.86 10.18 -0.57
N SER A 64 -11.76 10.34 -1.88
CA SER A 64 -11.55 9.23 -2.80
C SER A 64 -10.21 9.40 -3.50
N PHE A 65 -9.44 8.31 -3.49
CA PHE A 65 -8.09 8.26 -4.04
C PHE A 65 -7.94 7.01 -4.91
N ARG A 66 -7.04 7.09 -5.89
CA ARG A 66 -6.57 5.95 -6.69
C ARG A 66 -5.06 5.87 -6.59
N GLU A 67 -4.51 4.66 -6.62
CA GLU A 67 -3.06 4.45 -6.68
C GLU A 67 -2.49 5.20 -7.90
N ALA A 68 -1.42 5.99 -7.67
CA ALA A 68 -0.69 6.69 -8.70
C ALA A 68 0.51 5.83 -9.08
N PHE A 69 0.60 5.40 -10.34
CA PHE A 69 1.64 4.47 -10.82
C PHE A 69 2.69 5.17 -11.66
#